data_AF-G0QM93-F1
#
_entry.id   AF-G0QM93-F1
#
_cell.length_a   1.000
_cell.length_b   1.000
_cell.length_c   1.000
_cell.angle_alpha   90.00
_cell.angle_beta   90.00
_cell.angle_gamma   90.00
#
_symmetry.space_group_name_H-M   'P 1'
#
loop_
_entity.id
_entity.type
_entity.pdbx_description
1 polymer ?
#
loop_
_entity_poly.entity_id
_entity_poly.type
_entity_poly.pdbx_seq_one_letter_code
_entity_poly.pdbx_strand_id
1 'polypeptide(L)'
;MEVVIHEMTHILGFSNLDIPKWVTSDGTPHKNPTIKQNIRGVENLLITTPNVLKFAREYFGCPTLVGMPLDRANNDEYSNSHWKNTDLQNEYMNSLNSPNQAYFSGFTTNLLRDTGFYAQINENMEEQMFYGKGAGCEHILGKCDSTKREFCKPKTDQGLCDYYHHGYSICKVRTFNDSDCIAINNSENLINQK
;
A
#
# COMPACT_ATOMS: atom_id res chain seq x y z
N MET A 1 16.93 8.79 2.36
CA MET A 1 17.30 7.92 1.21
C MET A 1 16.06 7.26 0.62
N GLU A 2 15.10 6.81 1.44
CA GLU A 2 13.87 6.14 1.01
C GLU A 2 13.08 6.89 -0.08
N VAL A 3 12.90 8.21 0.05
CA VAL A 3 12.23 9.03 -0.98
C VAL A 3 12.92 8.97 -2.33
N VAL A 4 14.26 8.92 -2.37
CA VAL A 4 14.98 8.82 -3.65
C VAL A 4 14.70 7.47 -4.32
N ILE A 5 14.70 6.39 -3.53
CA ILE A 5 14.42 5.04 -4.04
C ILE A 5 12.96 4.91 -4.49
N HIS A 6 12.03 5.56 -3.79
CA HIS A 6 10.62 5.69 -4.19
C HIS A 6 10.49 6.31 -5.59
N GLU A 7 11.08 7.49 -5.80
CA GLU A 7 11.02 8.16 -7.10
C GLU A 7 11.74 7.38 -8.22
N MET A 8 12.85 6.72 -7.88
CA MET A 8 13.50 5.80 -8.82
C MET A 8 12.60 4.63 -9.18
N THR A 9 11.81 4.10 -8.25
CA THR A 9 10.89 2.98 -8.52
C THR A 9 9.81 3.36 -9.52
N HIS A 10 9.32 4.60 -9.50
CA HIS A 10 8.41 5.09 -10.54
C HIS A 10 9.02 5.00 -11.93
N ILE A 11 10.27 5.45 -12.10
CA ILE A 11 11.01 5.36 -13.36
C ILE A 11 11.26 3.90 -13.77
N LEU A 12 11.46 3.04 -12.77
CA LEU A 12 11.76 1.62 -12.94
C LEU A 12 10.53 0.76 -13.25
N GLY A 13 9.32 1.31 -13.19
CA GLY A 13 8.13 0.68 -13.77
C GLY A 13 6.86 0.75 -12.94
N PHE A 14 6.88 1.31 -11.73
CA PHE A 14 5.64 1.53 -10.97
C PHE A 14 5.05 2.91 -11.28
N SER A 15 4.39 3.04 -12.43
CA SER A 15 3.63 4.23 -12.80
C SER A 15 2.33 3.84 -13.48
N ASN A 16 1.28 4.63 -13.29
CA ASN A 16 0.00 4.45 -13.98
C ASN A 16 0.14 4.42 -15.52
N LEU A 17 1.14 5.11 -16.07
CA LEU A 17 1.43 5.12 -17.50
C LEU A 17 2.13 3.83 -17.99
N ASP A 18 2.74 3.08 -17.08
CA ASP A 18 3.50 1.88 -17.41
C ASP A 18 2.72 0.59 -17.17
N ILE A 19 1.74 0.59 -16.25
CA ILE A 19 0.86 -0.58 -16.01
C ILE A 19 0.30 -1.20 -17.31
N PRO A 20 -0.22 -0.42 -18.29
CA PRO A 20 -0.73 -0.99 -19.53
C PRO A 20 0.34 -1.60 -20.44
N LYS A 21 1.62 -1.30 -20.20
CA LYS A 21 2.78 -1.76 -21.01
C LYS A 21 3.46 -2.98 -20.41
N TRP A 22 3.11 -3.36 -19.18
CA TRP A 22 3.70 -4.52 -18.52
C TRP A 22 3.42 -5.80 -19.31
N VAL A 23 4.39 -6.71 -19.28
CA VAL A 23 4.34 -7.98 -20.00
C VAL A 23 4.51 -9.17 -19.05
N THR A 24 3.96 -10.31 -19.45
CA THR A 24 4.21 -11.60 -18.81
C THR A 24 5.63 -12.09 -19.12
N SER A 25 6.06 -13.16 -18.44
CA SER A 25 7.42 -13.71 -18.59
C SER A 25 7.77 -14.20 -20.00
N ASP A 26 6.78 -14.46 -20.84
CA ASP A 26 6.91 -14.80 -22.26
C ASP A 26 6.88 -13.57 -23.20
N GLY A 27 6.82 -12.36 -22.64
CA GLY A 27 6.83 -11.09 -23.36
C GLY A 27 5.47 -10.65 -23.91
N THR A 28 4.38 -11.35 -23.60
CA THR A 28 3.03 -10.93 -24.03
C THR A 28 2.43 -9.88 -23.08
N PRO A 29 1.64 -8.90 -23.56
CA PRO A 29 1.00 -7.94 -22.68
C PRO A 29 0.04 -8.61 -21.69
N HIS A 30 0.02 -8.15 -20.44
CA HIS A 30 -0.99 -8.62 -19.48
C HIS A 30 -2.41 -8.31 -19.98
N LYS A 31 -3.31 -9.29 -19.89
CA LYS A 31 -4.72 -9.09 -20.21
C LYS A 31 -5.41 -8.41 -19.04
N ASN A 32 -5.89 -7.19 -19.25
CA ASN A 32 -6.57 -6.37 -18.22
C ASN A 32 -5.76 -6.32 -16.91
N PRO A 33 -4.55 -5.72 -16.91
CA PRO A 33 -3.66 -5.66 -15.73
C PRO A 33 -4.28 -4.91 -14.55
N THR A 34 -5.38 -4.20 -14.80
CA THR A 34 -6.18 -3.51 -13.79
C THR A 34 -7.67 -3.76 -13.96
N ILE A 35 -8.38 -3.61 -12.84
CA ILE A 35 -9.85 -3.59 -12.77
C ILE A 35 -10.31 -2.46 -11.85
N LYS A 36 -11.49 -1.90 -12.12
CA LYS A 36 -12.14 -0.96 -11.20
C LYS A 36 -13.08 -1.69 -10.26
N GLN A 37 -13.04 -1.35 -8.98
CA GLN A 37 -13.97 -1.88 -7.98
C GLN A 37 -14.33 -0.79 -6.97
N ASN A 38 -15.61 -0.74 -6.57
CA ASN A 38 -16.03 0.10 -5.46
C ASN A 38 -15.65 -0.58 -4.13
N ILE A 39 -14.80 0.09 -3.35
CA ILE A 39 -14.35 -0.34 -2.02
C ILE A 39 -14.59 0.84 -1.08
N ARG A 40 -15.30 0.59 0.03
CA ARG A 40 -15.64 1.61 1.05
C ARG A 40 -16.31 2.86 0.46
N GLY A 41 -17.12 2.70 -0.58
CA GLY A 41 -17.84 3.81 -1.22
C GLY A 41 -17.03 4.57 -2.28
N VAL A 42 -15.76 4.20 -2.51
CA VAL A 42 -14.87 4.84 -3.48
C VAL A 42 -14.54 3.87 -4.61
N GLU A 43 -14.59 4.32 -5.86
CA GLU A 43 -14.09 3.55 -7.00
C GLU A 43 -12.56 3.57 -7.00
N ASN A 44 -11.94 2.41 -6.76
CA ASN A 44 -10.49 2.23 -6.78
C ASN A 44 -10.07 1.45 -8.04
N LEU A 45 -8.87 1.74 -8.55
CA LEU A 45 -8.20 0.91 -9.54
C LEU A 45 -7.38 -0.14 -8.80
N LEU A 46 -7.52 -1.41 -9.19
CA LEU A 46 -6.85 -2.54 -8.55
C LEU A 46 -5.90 -3.20 -9.54
N ILE A 47 -4.69 -3.55 -9.11
CA ILE A 47 -3.75 -4.38 -9.87
C ILE A 47 -4.19 -5.84 -9.80
N THR A 48 -4.34 -6.49 -10.96
CA THR A 48 -4.81 -7.88 -11.08
C THR A 48 -3.71 -8.83 -11.57
N THR A 49 -2.49 -8.34 -11.73
CA THR A 49 -1.38 -9.12 -12.28
C THR A 49 -1.00 -10.32 -11.39
N PRO A 50 -0.48 -11.41 -11.97
CA PRO A 50 -0.45 -12.72 -11.30
C PRO A 50 0.34 -12.75 -9.99
N ASN A 51 1.54 -12.16 -9.93
CA ASN A 51 2.36 -12.20 -8.72
C ASN A 51 1.80 -11.29 -7.63
N VAL A 52 1.38 -10.07 -7.99
CA VAL A 52 0.73 -9.13 -7.04
C VAL A 52 -0.53 -9.74 -6.45
N LEU A 53 -1.43 -10.26 -7.29
CA LEU A 53 -2.70 -10.83 -6.83
C LEU A 53 -2.47 -12.05 -5.95
N LYS A 54 -1.57 -12.95 -6.34
CA LYS A 54 -1.21 -14.13 -5.54
C LYS A 54 -0.68 -13.71 -4.17
N PHE A 55 0.32 -12.81 -4.15
CA PHE A 55 0.94 -12.35 -2.91
C PHE A 55 -0.08 -11.64 -2.00
N ALA A 56 -0.94 -10.78 -2.54
CA ALA A 56 -1.96 -10.08 -1.77
C ALA A 56 -2.94 -11.05 -1.09
N ARG A 57 -3.43 -12.06 -1.83
CA ARG A 57 -4.33 -13.09 -1.29
C ARG A 57 -3.70 -13.85 -0.14
N GLU A 58 -2.43 -14.24 -0.30
CA GLU A 58 -1.66 -14.95 0.73
C GLU A 58 -1.35 -14.05 1.94
N TYR A 59 -0.89 -12.81 1.71
CA TYR A 59 -0.52 -11.86 2.74
C TYR A 59 -1.71 -11.51 3.65
N PHE A 60 -2.86 -11.19 3.07
CA PHE A 60 -4.07 -10.86 3.84
C PHE A 60 -4.83 -12.11 4.32
N GLY A 61 -4.60 -13.28 3.72
CA GLY A 61 -5.46 -14.45 3.93
C GLY A 61 -6.86 -14.24 3.32
N CYS A 62 -6.94 -13.59 2.16
CA CYS A 62 -8.21 -13.27 1.49
C CYS A 62 -8.28 -13.89 0.07
N PRO A 63 -8.79 -15.13 -0.09
CA PRO A 63 -8.86 -15.80 -1.40
C PRO A 63 -9.79 -15.11 -2.41
N THR A 64 -10.80 -14.37 -1.95
CA THR A 64 -11.78 -13.70 -2.80
C THR A 64 -11.33 -12.34 -3.31
N LEU A 65 -10.17 -11.83 -2.87
CA LEU A 65 -9.61 -10.57 -3.37
C LEU A 65 -9.39 -10.68 -4.88
N VAL A 66 -9.86 -9.71 -5.65
CA VAL A 66 -9.77 -9.72 -7.13
C VAL A 66 -8.60 -8.92 -7.68
N GLY A 67 -7.99 -8.07 -6.86
CA GLY A 67 -6.83 -7.25 -7.17
C GLY A 67 -6.37 -6.45 -5.96
N MET A 68 -5.17 -5.87 -6.02
CA MET A 68 -4.63 -5.02 -4.95
C MET A 68 -4.97 -3.56 -5.22
N PRO A 69 -5.66 -2.84 -4.31
CA PRO A 69 -6.02 -1.43 -4.50
C PRO A 69 -4.80 -0.51 -4.61
N LEU A 70 -4.85 0.38 -5.60
CA LEU A 70 -3.95 1.52 -5.73
C LEU A 70 -4.52 2.71 -4.96
N ASP A 71 -3.63 3.62 -4.58
CA ASP A 71 -4.06 4.86 -3.97
C ASP A 71 -4.80 5.74 -4.98
N ARG A 72 -5.76 6.52 -4.46
CA ARG A 72 -6.54 7.49 -5.23
C ARG A 72 -6.61 8.79 -4.45
N ALA A 73 -5.53 9.56 -4.50
CA ALA A 73 -5.47 10.86 -3.87
C ALA A 73 -6.41 11.85 -4.58
N ASN A 74 -7.33 12.49 -3.83
CA ASN A 74 -8.14 13.62 -4.31
C ASN A 74 -8.91 13.40 -5.62
N ASN A 75 -9.34 12.16 -5.91
CA ASN A 75 -9.96 11.77 -7.18
C ASN A 75 -9.08 11.94 -8.43
N ASP A 76 -7.77 12.11 -8.27
CA ASP A 76 -6.83 12.27 -9.36
C ASP A 76 -6.44 10.91 -9.96
N GLU A 77 -6.72 10.70 -11.24
CA GLU A 77 -6.33 9.47 -11.94
C GLU A 77 -4.81 9.30 -12.08
N TYR A 78 -4.03 10.38 -11.92
CA TYR A 78 -2.55 10.32 -11.88
C TYR A 78 -1.99 9.74 -10.57
N SER A 79 -2.82 9.60 -9.54
CA SER A 79 -2.41 9.02 -8.24
C SER A 79 -2.38 7.48 -8.21
N ASN A 80 -2.79 6.81 -9.29
CA ASN A 80 -2.75 5.34 -9.42
C ASN A 80 -1.33 4.77 -9.64
N SER A 81 -0.31 5.38 -9.02
CA SER A 81 1.09 4.95 -9.08
C SER A 81 1.63 4.52 -7.72
N HIS A 82 0.76 4.44 -6.71
CA HIS A 82 1.09 4.14 -5.33
C HIS A 82 0.17 3.07 -4.77
N TRP A 83 0.60 2.36 -3.74
CA TRP A 83 -0.27 1.46 -2.99
C TRP A 83 -1.20 2.23 -2.06
N LYS A 84 -2.44 1.75 -1.92
CA LYS A 84 -3.45 2.33 -1.03
C LYS A 84 -2.95 2.34 0.42
N ASN A 85 -2.71 3.54 0.96
CA ASN A 85 -2.12 3.71 2.29
C ASN A 85 -2.96 3.10 3.42
N THR A 86 -4.29 3.10 3.28
CA THR A 86 -5.20 2.50 4.27
C THR A 86 -4.96 0.99 4.43
N ASP A 87 -4.58 0.34 3.34
CA ASP A 87 -4.49 -1.11 3.24
C ASP A 87 -3.06 -1.60 3.57
N LEU A 88 -2.04 -0.82 3.20
CA LEU A 88 -0.62 -1.15 3.31
C LEU A 88 0.19 -0.02 3.95
N GLN A 89 -0.05 0.31 5.21
CA GLN A 89 0.68 1.40 5.87
C GLN A 89 2.19 1.11 5.99
N ASN A 90 3.01 2.14 5.76
CA ASN A 90 4.48 2.12 5.77
C ASN A 90 5.09 1.27 4.65
N GLU A 91 4.33 0.92 3.61
CA GLU A 91 4.91 0.39 2.38
C GLU A 91 5.59 1.55 1.64
N TYR A 92 6.82 1.36 1.18
CA TYR A 92 7.61 2.49 0.69
C TYR A 92 7.06 3.16 -0.57
N MET A 93 6.19 2.49 -1.35
CA MET A 93 5.44 3.03 -2.48
C MET A 93 4.04 3.52 -2.11
N ASN A 94 3.73 3.79 -0.84
CA ASN A 94 2.57 4.59 -0.48
C ASN A 94 2.78 6.06 -0.89
N SER A 95 1.72 6.79 -1.27
CA SER A 95 1.81 8.24 -1.53
C SER A 95 2.18 9.02 -0.26
N LEU A 96 1.84 8.48 0.91
CA LEU A 96 2.25 9.03 2.21
C LEU A 96 3.52 8.34 2.69
N ASN A 97 4.65 9.02 2.53
CA ASN A 97 5.91 8.55 3.07
C ASN A 97 5.85 8.48 4.61
N SER A 98 6.30 7.37 5.17
CA SER A 98 6.46 7.23 6.61
C SER A 98 7.73 7.94 7.07
N PRO A 99 7.68 8.85 8.06
CA PRO A 99 8.87 9.57 8.52
C PRO A 99 9.81 8.70 9.36
N ASN A 100 9.38 7.52 9.81
CA ASN A 100 10.17 6.65 10.69
C ASN A 100 10.81 5.49 9.92
N GLN A 101 9.99 4.71 9.21
CA GLN A 101 10.43 3.54 8.43
C GLN A 101 9.46 3.30 7.29
N ALA A 102 10.00 3.16 6.10
CA ALA A 102 9.30 2.67 4.93
C ALA A 102 9.84 1.27 4.56
N TYR A 103 8.96 0.33 4.19
CA TYR A 103 9.34 -1.05 3.90
C TYR A 103 9.27 -1.35 2.41
N PHE A 104 10.38 -1.82 1.83
CA PHE A 104 10.43 -2.43 0.51
C PHE A 104 9.81 -3.83 0.58
N SER A 105 8.49 -3.89 0.48
CA SER A 105 7.75 -5.12 0.77
C SER A 105 7.68 -6.10 -0.41
N GLY A 106 7.18 -7.30 -0.12
CA GLY A 106 6.80 -8.25 -1.16
C GLY A 106 5.74 -7.70 -2.13
N PHE A 107 4.94 -6.70 -1.76
CA PHE A 107 3.97 -6.09 -2.70
C PHE A 107 4.69 -5.42 -3.88
N THR A 108 5.61 -4.50 -3.59
CA THR A 108 6.35 -3.81 -4.64
C THR A 108 7.29 -4.75 -5.37
N THR A 109 7.89 -5.72 -4.67
CA THR A 109 8.75 -6.72 -5.31
C THR A 109 7.98 -7.56 -6.33
N ASN A 110 6.77 -8.02 -5.98
CA ASN A 110 5.92 -8.77 -6.89
C ASN A 110 5.34 -7.90 -8.02
N LEU A 111 5.09 -6.62 -7.78
CA LEU A 111 4.74 -5.67 -8.84
C LEU A 111 5.89 -5.55 -9.85
N LEU A 112 7.12 -5.37 -9.38
CA LEU A 112 8.29 -5.28 -10.26
C LEU A 112 8.49 -6.58 -11.06
N ARG A 113 8.22 -7.76 -10.47
CA ARG A 113 8.20 -9.03 -11.21
C ARG A 113 7.15 -9.04 -12.33
N ASP A 114 5.97 -8.51 -12.05
CA ASP A 114 4.86 -8.44 -13.00
C ASP A 114 5.07 -7.39 -14.10
N THR A 115 6.03 -6.46 -13.99
CA THR A 115 6.35 -5.52 -15.07
C THR A 115 6.86 -6.22 -16.33
N GLY A 116 7.57 -7.33 -16.16
CA GLY A 116 8.32 -8.02 -17.21
C GLY A 116 9.63 -7.32 -17.62
N PHE A 117 10.04 -6.23 -16.96
CA PHE A 117 11.28 -5.50 -17.27
C PHE A 117 12.53 -6.15 -16.67
N TYR A 118 12.35 -6.93 -15.60
CA TYR A 118 13.43 -7.54 -14.84
C TYR A 118 13.46 -9.04 -15.06
N ALA A 119 14.63 -9.57 -15.41
CA ALA A 119 14.81 -11.01 -15.54
C ALA A 119 14.65 -11.74 -14.20
N GLN A 120 15.12 -11.12 -13.11
CA GLN A 120 15.04 -11.65 -11.75
C GLN A 120 14.98 -10.51 -10.74
N ILE A 121 14.34 -10.77 -9.59
CA ILE A 121 14.34 -9.88 -8.43
C ILE A 121 14.68 -10.71 -7.19
N ASN A 122 15.71 -10.29 -6.47
CA ASN A 122 16.25 -11.03 -5.33
C ASN A 122 15.29 -10.97 -4.12
N GLU A 123 14.63 -12.08 -3.80
CA GLU A 123 13.69 -12.17 -2.66
C GLU A 123 14.31 -11.77 -1.32
N ASN A 124 15.63 -11.88 -1.15
CA ASN A 124 16.30 -11.49 0.10
C ASN A 124 16.28 -9.98 0.37
N MET A 125 15.87 -9.16 -0.61
CA MET A 125 15.69 -7.72 -0.42
C MET A 125 14.31 -7.37 0.14
N GLU A 126 13.38 -8.33 0.19
CA GLU A 126 12.02 -8.12 0.66
C GLU A 126 12.01 -7.91 2.18
N GLU A 127 11.58 -6.72 2.60
CA GLU A 127 11.40 -6.41 4.01
C GLU A 127 10.06 -6.97 4.50
N GLN A 128 10.07 -7.51 5.72
CA GLN A 128 8.88 -8.06 6.33
C GLN A 128 7.98 -6.95 6.85
N MET A 129 6.76 -6.92 6.32
CA MET A 129 5.69 -6.03 6.77
C MET A 129 4.63 -6.85 7.53
N PHE A 130 3.99 -6.22 8.52
CA PHE A 130 3.00 -6.89 9.37
C PHE A 130 1.63 -6.21 9.35
N TYR A 131 1.55 -4.93 8.98
CA TYR A 131 0.30 -4.20 8.87
C TYR A 131 -0.67 -4.91 7.92
N GLY A 132 -1.86 -5.28 8.41
CA GLY A 132 -2.87 -6.02 7.67
C GLY A 132 -2.58 -7.50 7.41
N LYS A 133 -1.40 -8.03 7.80
CA LYS A 133 -1.03 -9.43 7.52
C LYS A 133 -1.97 -10.40 8.23
N GLY A 134 -2.61 -11.28 7.47
CA GLY A 134 -3.58 -12.26 7.98
C GLY A 134 -4.88 -11.66 8.52
N ALA A 135 -5.16 -10.37 8.26
CA ALA A 135 -6.35 -9.69 8.76
C ALA A 135 -7.67 -10.14 8.07
N GLY A 136 -7.57 -10.90 6.97
CA GLY A 136 -8.69 -11.40 6.20
C GLY A 136 -9.27 -10.38 5.22
N CYS A 137 -10.32 -10.77 4.51
CA CYS A 137 -10.93 -9.96 3.46
C CYS A 137 -11.54 -8.65 3.95
N GLU A 138 -12.05 -8.62 5.18
CA GLU A 138 -12.65 -7.43 5.78
C GLU A 138 -11.65 -6.28 5.90
N HIS A 139 -10.35 -6.58 6.00
CA HIS A 139 -9.30 -5.55 6.03
C HIS A 139 -9.33 -4.69 4.78
N ILE A 140 -9.53 -5.26 3.59
CA ILE A 140 -9.50 -4.55 2.31
C ILE A 140 -10.91 -4.19 1.82
N LEU A 141 -11.81 -5.17 1.82
CA LEU A 141 -13.15 -5.06 1.21
C LEU A 141 -14.20 -4.54 2.19
N GLY A 142 -13.93 -4.66 3.48
CA GLY A 142 -14.84 -4.30 4.56
C GLY A 142 -14.70 -2.84 4.99
N LYS A 143 -15.35 -2.52 6.11
CA LYS A 143 -15.26 -1.21 6.76
C LYS A 143 -14.07 -1.16 7.70
N CYS A 144 -13.51 0.02 7.88
CA CYS A 144 -12.46 0.24 8.87
C CYS A 144 -13.01 0.04 10.28
N ASP A 145 -12.31 -0.81 11.03
CA ASP A 145 -12.72 -1.25 12.36
C ASP A 145 -11.71 -0.78 13.40
N SER A 146 -12.08 0.26 14.13
CA SER A 146 -11.26 0.84 15.21
C SER A 146 -10.96 -0.11 16.38
N THR A 147 -11.48 -1.34 16.39
CA THR A 147 -11.08 -2.39 17.33
C THR A 147 -9.85 -3.17 16.86
N LYS A 148 -9.48 -3.06 15.58
CA LYS A 148 -8.26 -3.64 15.01
C LYS A 148 -7.07 -2.72 15.26
N ARG A 149 -5.88 -3.30 15.35
CA ARG A 149 -4.64 -2.58 15.68
C ARG A 149 -4.20 -1.62 14.57
N GLU A 150 -4.58 -1.91 13.33
CA GLU A 150 -4.33 -1.12 12.13
C GLU A 150 -5.01 0.26 12.18
N PHE A 151 -6.13 0.36 12.91
CA PHE A 151 -6.93 1.57 13.04
C PHE A 151 -6.88 2.09 14.47
N CYS A 152 -7.20 3.37 14.66
CA CYS A 152 -7.15 4.01 15.97
C CYS A 152 -8.37 4.89 16.24
N LYS A 153 -8.53 5.23 17.51
CA LYS A 153 -9.60 6.10 18.03
C LYS A 153 -8.98 7.43 18.49
N PRO A 154 -9.31 8.58 17.85
CA PRO A 154 -8.70 9.87 18.20
C PRO A 154 -8.85 10.29 19.66
N LYS A 155 -9.89 9.80 20.35
CA LYS A 155 -10.15 10.15 21.76
C LYS A 155 -9.31 9.36 22.76
N THR A 156 -8.88 8.15 22.42
CA THR A 156 -8.20 7.23 23.35
C THR A 156 -6.78 6.93 22.96
N ASP A 157 -6.47 6.99 21.66
CA ASP A 157 -5.21 6.48 21.11
C ASP A 157 -4.27 7.62 20.67
N GLN A 158 -4.55 8.84 21.14
CA GLN A 158 -3.76 10.01 20.85
C GLN A 158 -2.43 9.96 21.61
N GLY A 159 -1.31 10.15 20.91
CA GLY A 159 0.02 10.19 21.52
C GLY A 159 0.59 8.83 21.92
N LEU A 160 0.02 7.74 21.43
CA LEU A 160 0.56 6.40 21.57
C LEU A 160 1.69 6.15 20.55
N CYS A 161 2.29 4.96 20.57
CA CYS A 161 3.23 4.54 19.54
C CYS A 161 2.52 4.20 18.22
N ASP A 162 3.23 4.31 17.10
CA ASP A 162 2.75 3.78 15.82
C ASP A 162 2.61 2.25 15.81
N TYR A 163 2.00 1.72 14.75
CA TYR A 163 1.76 0.27 14.62
C TYR A 163 3.02 -0.57 14.84
N TYR A 164 4.18 -0.09 14.40
CA TYR A 164 5.46 -0.79 14.50
C TYR A 164 6.25 -0.45 15.78
N HIS A 165 5.73 0.43 16.63
CA HIS A 165 6.39 0.95 17.83
C HIS A 165 7.74 1.62 17.55
N HIS A 166 7.91 2.23 16.37
CA HIS A 166 9.09 2.99 16.01
C HIS A 166 9.10 4.38 16.63
N GLY A 167 7.94 4.96 16.92
CA GLY A 167 7.90 6.30 17.50
C GLY A 167 6.52 6.80 17.87
N TYR A 168 6.51 8.06 18.34
CA TYR A 168 5.31 8.76 18.75
C TYR A 168 4.36 9.02 17.58
N SER A 169 3.07 8.86 17.84
CA SER A 169 2.04 8.94 16.82
C SER A 169 0.83 9.78 17.21
N ILE A 170 0.10 10.24 16.18
CA ILE A 170 -1.13 11.01 16.27
C ILE A 170 -2.23 10.25 15.52
N CYS A 171 -3.36 10.05 16.20
CA CYS A 171 -4.51 9.39 15.62
C CYS A 171 -5.41 10.41 14.88
N LYS A 172 -5.28 10.48 13.55
CA LYS A 172 -6.02 11.41 12.71
C LYS A 172 -6.30 10.81 11.32
N VAL A 173 -7.37 11.27 10.67
CA VAL A 173 -7.60 11.00 9.25
C VAL A 173 -6.55 11.77 8.43
N ARG A 174 -5.87 11.11 7.49
CA ARG A 174 -5.01 11.76 6.48
C ARG A 174 -5.72 11.79 5.13
N THR A 175 -5.28 12.69 4.25
CA THR A 175 -5.86 12.93 2.91
C THR A 175 -5.89 11.70 1.99
N PHE A 176 -5.02 10.73 2.23
CA PHE A 176 -4.86 9.51 1.41
C PHE A 176 -5.45 8.26 2.10
N ASN A 177 -6.11 8.45 3.25
CA ASN A 177 -6.89 7.39 3.87
C ASN A 177 -8.34 7.50 3.43
N ASP A 178 -9.04 6.36 3.38
CA ASP A 178 -10.49 6.39 3.21
C ASP A 178 -11.15 7.13 4.39
N SER A 179 -12.24 7.84 4.13
CA SER A 179 -12.84 8.83 5.05
C SER A 179 -13.18 8.29 6.44
N ASP A 180 -13.54 7.01 6.55
CA ASP A 180 -13.89 6.35 7.82
C ASP A 180 -12.70 5.61 8.47
N CYS A 181 -11.51 5.71 7.87
CA CYS A 181 -10.33 4.93 8.22
C CYS A 181 -9.29 5.80 8.93
N ILE A 182 -9.48 5.94 10.24
CA ILE A 182 -8.54 6.64 11.10
C ILE A 182 -7.40 5.68 11.45
N ALA A 183 -6.21 5.95 10.92
CA ALA A 183 -5.01 5.16 11.19
C ALA A 183 -4.04 5.93 12.10
N ILE A 184 -3.18 5.19 12.79
CA ILE A 184 -2.14 5.74 13.63
C ILE A 184 -1.07 6.37 12.74
N ASN A 185 -0.71 7.64 12.95
CA ASN A 185 0.28 8.32 12.09
C ASN A 185 1.50 8.73 12.88
N ASN A 186 2.70 8.48 12.35
CA ASN A 186 3.91 9.08 12.91
C ASN A 186 3.85 10.61 12.87
N SER A 187 4.25 11.24 13.98
CA SER A 187 4.36 12.70 14.07
C SER A 187 5.64 13.15 13.36
N GLU A 188 5.49 13.97 12.32
CA GLU A 188 6.61 14.62 11.62
C GLU A 188 7.36 15.64 12.52
N ASN A 189 6.82 15.94 13.72
CA ASN A 189 7.40 16.88 14.68
C ASN A 189 7.80 16.19 15.99
N LEU A 190 8.95 15.51 15.99
CA LEU A 190 9.65 15.13 17.23
C LEU A 190 10.52 16.29 17.78
N ILE A 191 10.68 17.39 17.03
CA ILE A 191 11.63 18.47 17.35
C ILE A 191 11.01 19.61 18.19
N ASN A 192 9.68 19.76 18.22
CA ASN A 192 9.01 20.92 18.84
C ASN A 192 8.19 20.59 20.10
N GLN A 193 8.49 19.49 20.80
CA GLN A 193 7.84 19.17 22.08
C GLN A 193 8.81 19.30 23.27
N LYS A 194 9.46 20.47 23.38
CA LYS A 194 10.08 20.93 24.63
C LYS A 194 9.34 22.15 25.15
#